data_AF-A0A443RK80-F1
#
_entry.id   AF-A0A443RK80-F1
#
_cell.length_a   1.000
_cell.length_b   1.000
_cell.length_c   1.000
_cell.angle_alpha   90.00
_cell.angle_beta   90.00
_cell.angle_gamma   90.00
#
_symmetry.space_group_name_H-M   'P 1'
#
loop_
_entity.id
_entity.type
_entity.pdbx_description
1 polymer ?
#
loop_
_entity_poly.entity_id
_entity_poly.type
_entity_poly.pdbx_seq_one_letter_code
_entity_poly.pdbx_strand_id
1 'polypeptide(L)'
;AEERYQSSHIKTRNIVERTFGAWKRKFFCLQSKLRLKLETSLAVIVACGVIWNFLKCRNEIMEDIEEENEIEILRGSNSGDSSGFAKRKSLINFYFNSFT
;
A
#
# COMPACT_ATOMS: atom_id res chain seq x y z
N ALA A 1 -17.58 0.90 13.86
CA ALA A 1 -17.32 0.52 12.45
C ALA A 1 -16.30 1.43 11.75
N GLU A 2 -16.61 2.73 11.61
CA GLU A 2 -15.79 3.69 10.85
C GLU A 2 -14.33 3.75 11.31
N GLU A 3 -14.07 3.91 12.61
CA GLU A 3 -12.71 3.94 13.15
C GLU A 3 -11.94 2.65 12.87
N ARG A 4 -12.58 1.48 13.05
CA ARG A 4 -11.96 0.18 12.75
C ARG A 4 -11.60 0.04 11.27
N TYR A 5 -12.47 0.53 10.37
CA TYR A 5 -12.17 0.61 8.95
C TYR A 5 -10.94 1.48 8.70
N GLN A 6 -10.91 2.69 9.26
CA GLN A 6 -9.81 3.62 9.03
C GLN A 6 -8.48 3.06 9.55
N SER A 7 -8.44 2.54 10.77
CA SER A 7 -7.24 1.92 11.34
C SER A 7 -6.73 0.75 10.48
N SER A 8 -7.64 -0.13 10.02
CA SER A 8 -7.28 -1.27 9.16
C SER A 8 -6.78 -0.82 7.79
N HIS A 9 -7.44 0.18 7.21
CA HIS A 9 -7.08 0.75 5.92
C HIS A 9 -5.71 1.43 5.95
N ILE A 10 -5.46 2.26 6.98
CA ILE A 10 -4.17 2.92 7.21
C ILE A 10 -3.06 1.88 7.34
N LYS A 11 -3.24 0.88 8.21
CA LYS A 11 -2.25 -0.18 8.42
C LYS A 11 -1.91 -0.92 7.13
N THR A 12 -2.94 -1.26 6.35
CA THR A 12 -2.74 -1.96 5.06
C THR A 12 -1.98 -1.08 4.07
N ARG A 13 -2.35 0.20 3.96
CA ARG A 13 -1.68 1.16 3.07
C ARG A 13 -0.21 1.34 3.46
N ASN A 14 0.10 1.51 4.74
CA ASN A 14 1.47 1.69 5.22
C ASN A 14 2.37 0.50 4.82
N ILE A 15 1.87 -0.74 4.92
CA ILE A 15 2.63 -1.93 4.49
C ILE A 15 2.94 -1.89 2.99
N VAL A 16 1.95 -1.53 2.16
CA VAL A 16 2.11 -1.43 0.70
C VAL A 16 3.10 -0.32 0.33
N GLU A 17 2.94 0.87 0.92
CA GLU A 17 3.83 2.02 0.68
C GLU A 17 5.27 1.70 1.08
N ARG A 18 5.49 1.12 2.27
CA ARG A 18 6.82 0.69 2.75
C ARG A 18 7.45 -0.36 1.81
N THR A 19 6.66 -1.33 1.36
CA THR A 19 7.15 -2.38 0.45
C THR A 19 7.63 -1.76 -0.87
N PHE A 20 6.85 -0.87 -1.48
CA PHE A 20 7.26 -0.19 -2.71
C PHE A 20 8.41 0.79 -2.51
N GLY A 21 8.48 1.46 -1.35
CA GLY A 21 9.64 2.29 -0.98
C GLY A 21 10.93 1.47 -0.95
N ALA A 22 10.90 0.33 -0.28
CA ALA A 22 12.05 -0.57 -0.18
C ALA A 22 12.45 -1.16 -1.54
N TRP A 23 11.48 -1.53 -2.39
CA TRP A 23 11.75 -1.98 -3.75
C TRP A 23 12.43 -0.90 -4.58
N LYS A 24 11.97 0.35 -4.54
CA LYS A 24 12.57 1.45 -5.30
C LYS A 24 13.99 1.77 -4.84
N ARG A 25 14.26 1.69 -3.54
CA ARG A 25 15.62 1.88 -2.98
C ARG A 25 16.59 0.79 -3.42
N LYS A 26 16.14 -0.47 -3.49
CA LYS A 26 16.97 -1.61 -3.90
C LYS A 26 17.13 -1.72 -5.41
N PHE A 27 16.03 -1.51 -6.15
CA PHE A 27 15.96 -1.65 -7.59
C PHE A 27 15.81 -0.28 -8.23
N PHE A 28 16.94 0.35 -8.59
CA PHE A 28 16.97 1.68 -9.20
C PHE A 28 16.12 1.78 -10.48
N CYS A 29 15.93 0.67 -11.20
CA CYS A 29 15.05 0.59 -12.36
C CYS A 29 13.57 0.89 -12.03
N LEU A 30 13.12 0.66 -10.80
CA LEU A 30 11.75 0.98 -10.34
C LEU A 30 11.63 2.40 -9.77
N GLN A 31 12.74 3.01 -9.36
CA GLN A 31 12.79 4.41 -8.96
C GLN A 31 12.77 5.34 -10.19
N SER A 32 13.45 4.93 -11.26
CA SER A 32 13.44 5.64 -12.54
C SER A 32 12.22 5.27 -13.39
N LYS A 33 11.91 6.08 -14.39
CA LYS A 33 10.89 5.73 -15.40
C LYS A 33 11.43 4.59 -16.27
N LEU A 34 10.75 3.44 -16.27
CA LEU A 34 11.03 2.34 -17.18
C LEU A 34 10.77 2.80 -18.63
N ARG A 35 11.81 2.77 -19.47
CA ARG A 35 11.75 3.15 -20.90
C ARG A 35 11.69 1.92 -21.81
N LEU A 36 11.02 0.87 -21.35
CA LEU A 36 10.88 -0.41 -22.04
C LEU A 36 9.47 -0.51 -22.64
N LYS A 37 9.24 -1.50 -23.50
CA LYS A 37 7.88 -1.87 -23.91
C LYS A 37 7.05 -2.25 -22.69
N LEU A 38 5.73 -2.12 -22.77
CA LEU A 38 4.83 -2.36 -21.64
C LEU A 38 4.98 -3.80 -21.10
N GLU A 39 5.05 -4.76 -22.02
CA GLU A 39 5.18 -6.18 -21.72
C GLU A 39 6.50 -6.46 -20.99
N THR A 40 7.59 -5.84 -21.44
CA THR A 40 8.91 -5.96 -20.81
C THR A 40 8.93 -5.26 -19.45
N SER A 41 8.27 -4.11 -19.33
CA SER A 41 8.18 -3.38 -18.05
C SER A 41 7.46 -4.22 -16.99
N LEU A 42 6.38 -4.90 -17.37
CA LEU A 42 5.68 -5.83 -16.48
C LEU A 42 6.59 -6.99 -16.06
N ALA A 43 7.31 -7.61 -17.01
CA ALA A 43 8.24 -8.68 -16.72
C ALA A 43 9.36 -8.24 -15.76
N VAL A 44 9.89 -7.03 -15.92
CA VAL A 44 10.88 -6.44 -15.01
C VAL A 44 10.32 -6.27 -13.60
N ILE A 45 9.10 -5.71 -13.47
CA ILE A 45 8.45 -5.54 -12.16
C ILE A 45 8.26 -6.88 -11.45
N VAL A 46 7.79 -7.91 -12.18
CA VAL A 46 7.62 -9.26 -11.64
C VAL A 46 8.96 -9.87 -11.21
N ALA A 47 10.00 -9.73 -12.04
CA ALA A 47 11.34 -10.23 -11.72
C ALA A 47 11.91 -9.56 -10.46
N CYS A 48 11.74 -8.24 -10.30
CA CYS A 48 12.11 -7.53 -9.07
C CYS A 48 11.40 -8.11 -7.84
N GLY A 49 10.12 -8.46 -7.96
CA GLY A 49 9.36 -9.08 -6.87
C GLY A 49 9.83 -10.47 -6.50
N VAL A 50 10.15 -11.31 -7.50
CA VAL A 50 10.71 -12.64 -7.26
C VAL A 50 12.06 -12.53 -6.55
N ILE A 51 12.94 -11.64 -7.01
CA ILE A 51 14.26 -11.40 -6.40
C ILE A 51 14.10 -10.88 -4.97
N TRP A 52 13.19 -9.92 -4.74
CA TRP A 52 12.90 -9.41 -3.40
C TRP A 52 12.49 -10.51 -2.43
N ASN A 53 11.55 -11.37 -2.84
CA ASN A 53 11.07 -12.47 -2.00
C ASN A 53 12.20 -13.46 -1.71
N PHE A 54 13.02 -13.79 -2.71
CA PHE A 54 14.18 -14.66 -2.53
C PHE A 54 15.17 -14.10 -1.50
N LEU A 55 15.55 -12.83 -1.65
CA LEU A 55 16.45 -12.15 -0.72
C LEU A 55 15.85 -12.07 0.70
N LYS A 56 14.52 -11.85 0.80
CA LYS A 56 13.81 -11.82 2.09
C LYS A 56 13.84 -13.18 2.78
N CYS A 57 13.61 -14.27 2.05
CA CYS A 57 13.72 -15.64 2.57
C CYS A 57 15.13 -15.97 3.08
N ARG A 58 16.16 -15.36 2.50
CA ARG A 58 17.56 -15.52 2.93
C ARG A 58 17.99 -14.56 4.03
N ASN A 59 17.07 -13.72 4.53
CA ASN A 59 17.35 -12.68 5.51
C ASN A 59 18.48 -11.71 5.06
N GLU A 60 18.65 -11.54 3.74
CA GLU A 60 19.65 -10.67 3.10
C GLU A 60 19.15 -9.22 2.91
N ILE A 61 17.93 -8.95 3.35
CA ILE A 61 17.35 -7.62 3.38
C ILE A 61 16.94 -7.30 4.81
N MET A 62 17.58 -6.29 5.39
CA MET A 62 17.07 -5.66 6.60
C MET A 62 15.87 -4.80 6.17
N GLU A 63 14.70 -5.03 6.79
CA GLU A 63 13.63 -4.05 6.66
C GLU A 63 14.14 -2.77 7.29
N ASP A 64 14.39 -1.74 6.49
CA ASP A 64 14.47 -0.39 7.04
C ASP A 64 13.12 -0.16 7.70
N ILE A 65 13.12 -0.20 9.04
CA ILE A 65 12.03 0.32 9.84
C ILE A 65 12.11 1.84 9.63
N GLU A 66 11.59 2.31 8.49
CA GLU A 66 11.22 3.70 8.37
C GLU A 66 10.25 3.93 9.53
N GLU A 67 10.68 4.72 10.52
CA GLU A 67 9.82 5.21 11.60
C GLU A 67 8.53 5.67 10.95
N GLU A 68 7.39 5.14 11.43
CA GLU A 68 6.09 5.60 10.97
C GLU A 68 6.02 7.09 11.29
N ASN A 69 6.36 7.94 10.32
CA ASN A 69 5.87 9.29 10.34
C ASN A 69 4.35 9.11 10.31
N GLU A 70 3.70 9.35 11.45
CA GLU A 70 2.27 9.57 11.53
C GLU A 70 1.98 10.67 10.51
N ILE A 71 1.65 10.29 9.29
CA ILE A 71 1.10 11.23 8.33
C ILE A 71 -0.22 11.64 8.97
N GLU A 72 -0.22 12.85 9.52
CA GLU A 72 -1.42 13.56 9.93
C GLU A 72 -2.31 13.63 8.67
N ILE A 73 -3.16 12.63 8.47
CA ILE A 73 -4.57 12.82 8.78
C ILE A 73 -5.19 14.09 8.19
N LEU A 74 -4.73 14.62 7.05
CA LEU A 74 -5.43 15.69 6.35
C LEU A 74 -6.83 15.17 6.04
N ARG A 75 -7.78 15.50 6.91
CA ARG A 75 -9.21 15.27 6.73
C ARG A 75 -9.62 16.13 5.55
N GLY A 76 -9.37 15.62 4.34
CA GLY A 76 -9.82 16.26 3.11
C GLY A 76 -11.30 16.52 3.26
N SER A 77 -11.74 17.76 3.04
CA SER A 77 -13.15 18.11 2.97
C SER A 77 -13.79 17.19 1.94
N ASN A 78 -14.61 16.27 2.43
CA ASN A 78 -15.25 15.21 1.66
C ASN A 78 -16.28 15.83 0.70
N SER A 79 -15.83 16.39 -0.42
CA SER A 79 -16.65 16.90 -1.53
C SER A 79 -17.19 15.76 -2.41
N GLY A 80 -17.61 14.67 -1.78
CA GLY A 80 -18.18 13.51 -2.46
C GLY A 80 -19.70 13.62 -2.59
N ASP A 81 -20.25 12.90 -3.55
CA ASP A 81 -21.70 12.70 -3.66
C ASP A 81 -22.25 11.99 -2.40
N SER A 82 -23.33 12.54 -1.83
CA SER A 82 -24.06 11.99 -0.69
C SER A 82 -24.42 10.50 -0.89
N SER A 83 -24.70 10.11 -2.14
CA SER A 83 -25.00 8.72 -2.49
C SER A 83 -23.80 7.77 -2.27
N GLY A 84 -22.58 8.25 -2.56
CA GLY A 84 -21.33 7.50 -2.38
C GLY A 84 -20.98 7.32 -0.91
N PHE A 85 -21.18 8.36 -0.09
CA PHE A 85 -20.98 8.28 1.35
C PHE A 85 -21.93 7.30 2.02
N ALA A 86 -23.21 7.28 1.61
CA ALA A 86 -24.19 6.33 2.13
C ALA A 86 -23.79 4.88 1.83
N LYS A 87 -23.37 4.58 0.59
CA LYS A 87 -22.90 3.24 0.19
C LYS A 87 -21.66 2.82 0.98
N ARG A 88 -20.65 3.69 1.09
CA ARG A 88 -19.44 3.43 1.89
C ARG A 88 -19.79 3.13 3.34
N LYS A 89 -20.65 3.94 3.95
CA LYS A 89 -21.08 3.76 5.35
C LYS A 89 -21.82 2.43 5.54
N SER A 90 -22.65 2.03 4.58
CA SER A 90 -23.32 0.73 4.60
C SER A 90 -22.32 -0.44 4.57
N LEU A 91 -21.34 -0.42 3.65
CA LEU A 91 -20.30 -1.45 3.54
C LEU A 91 -19.44 -1.54 4.81
N ILE A 92 -19.03 -0.39 5.35
CA ILE A 92 -18.23 -0.32 6.57
C ILE A 92 -19.00 -0.91 7.75
N ASN A 93 -20.27 -0.52 7.92
CA ASN A 93 -21.09 -1.06 9.01
C ASN A 93 -21.35 -2.56 8.85
N PHE A 94 -21.59 -3.04 7.63
CA PHE A 94 -21.75 -4.47 7.36
C PHE A 94 -20.50 -5.24 7.75
N TYR A 95 -19.32 -4.87 7.23
CA TYR A 95 -18.11 -5.65 7.47
C TYR A 95 -17.56 -5.49 8.91
N PHE A 96 -17.50 -4.27 9.44
CA PHE A 96 -16.79 -4.00 10.71
C PHE A 96 -17.65 -4.10 11.97
N ASN A 97 -18.96 -4.33 11.84
CA ASN A 97 -19.82 -4.68 12.97
C ASN A 97 -20.15 -6.18 13.03
N SER A 98 -20.15 -6.90 11.90
CA SER A 98 -20.49 -8.34 11.85
C SER A 98 -19.46 -9.29 12.49
N PHE A 99 -18.26 -8.81 12.83
CA PHE A 99 -17.22 -9.61 13.49
C PHE A 99 -16.95 -9.18 14.94
N THR A 100 -17.99 -8.74 15.66
CA THR A 100 -17.96 -8.50 17.12
C THR A 100 -18.99 -9.40 17.78
#